data_AF-A0A7W9SXD2-F1
#
_entry.id   AF-A0A7W9SXD2-F1
#
_cell.length_a   1.000
_cell.length_b   1.000
_cell.length_c   1.000
_cell.angle_alpha   90.00
_cell.angle_beta   90.00
_cell.angle_gamma   90.00
#
_symmetry.space_group_name_H-M   'P 1'
#
loop_
_entity.id
_entity.type
_entity.pdbx_description
1 polymer ?
#
loop_
_entity_poly.entity_id
_entity_poly.type
_entity_poly.pdbx_seq_one_letter_code
_entity_poly.pdbx_strand_id
1 'polypeptide(L)'
;MKKILGLVLALVGLAGCRSKTAPPASLVLPAPDSQGVYHLTAEALFGLYETDGKEADRLLRGKPAVVTGWVEREHSAVEIDKEAAKRGERPRPDLFLHVPHTSNGFYIPVGGVICTFPESARDTLRATLKKLDRYATVQVRGIVDGKLGSVFLKDCTLERGA
;
A
#
# COMPACT_ATOMS: atom_id res chain seq x y z
N MET A 1 -2.77 -44.76 32.79
CA MET A 1 -2.60 -45.13 31.36
C MET A 1 -3.86 -44.72 30.58
N LYS A 2 -3.69 -44.10 29.40
CA LYS A 2 -4.67 -43.87 28.28
C LYS A 2 -5.88 -42.95 28.60
N LYS A 3 -5.96 -41.69 28.14
CA LYS A 3 -6.21 -41.11 26.78
C LYS A 3 -7.60 -41.44 26.18
N ILE A 4 -8.50 -40.44 26.10
CA ILE A 4 -9.50 -40.13 25.04
C ILE A 4 -9.84 -38.63 25.23
N LEU A 5 -9.30 -37.65 24.50
CA LEU A 5 -9.56 -37.19 23.12
C LEU A 5 -11.03 -36.83 22.80
N GLY A 6 -11.31 -35.52 22.88
CA GLY A 6 -12.01 -34.76 21.83
C GLY A 6 -13.53 -34.90 21.71
N LEU A 7 -14.23 -33.77 21.81
CA LEU A 7 -15.19 -33.25 20.82
C LEU A 7 -15.86 -32.00 21.40
N VAL A 8 -15.61 -30.81 20.85
CA VAL A 8 -16.51 -29.66 21.04
C VAL A 8 -16.87 -29.16 19.66
N LEU A 9 -18.04 -29.61 19.20
CA LEU A 9 -18.75 -29.05 18.06
C LEU A 9 -19.48 -27.78 18.51
N ALA A 10 -19.56 -26.83 17.58
CA ALA A 10 -20.13 -25.51 17.70
C ALA A 10 -21.59 -25.47 18.18
N LEU A 11 -21.94 -24.39 18.87
CA LEU A 11 -23.30 -23.86 18.88
C LEU A 11 -23.27 -22.34 18.67
N VAL A 12 -23.84 -21.95 17.54
CA VAL A 12 -24.18 -20.59 17.15
C VAL A 12 -25.17 -20.03 18.17
N GLY A 13 -24.77 -18.95 18.85
CA GLY A 13 -25.64 -18.13 19.68
C GLY A 13 -25.90 -16.79 19.01
N LEU A 14 -27.02 -16.70 18.29
CA LEU A 14 -27.62 -15.44 17.86
C LEU A 14 -28.14 -14.66 19.08
N ALA A 15 -27.94 -13.35 19.00
CA ALA A 15 -28.61 -12.28 19.73
C ALA A 15 -28.23 -12.04 21.21
N GLY A 16 -27.81 -10.79 21.46
CA GLY A 16 -28.15 -10.12 22.71
C GLY A 16 -27.02 -9.93 23.73
N CYS A 17 -25.85 -9.48 23.30
CA CYS A 17 -24.93 -8.77 24.20
C CYS A 17 -24.26 -7.64 23.41
N ARG A 18 -24.58 -6.39 23.76
CA ARG A 18 -23.75 -5.22 23.44
C ARG A 18 -22.40 -5.43 24.12
N SER A 19 -21.53 -6.20 23.47
CA SER A 19 -20.13 -6.28 23.85
C SER A 19 -19.58 -4.88 23.63
N LYS A 20 -19.21 -4.23 24.73
CA LYS A 20 -18.41 -3.02 24.70
C LYS A 20 -17.23 -3.30 23.78
N THR A 21 -17.29 -2.65 22.62
CA THR A 21 -16.20 -2.43 21.67
C THR A 21 -14.86 -2.82 22.26
N ALA A 22 -14.30 -3.93 21.79
CA ALA A 22 -12.86 -4.03 21.73
C ALA A 22 -12.41 -2.72 21.05
N PRO A 23 -11.51 -1.94 21.67
CA PRO A 23 -11.02 -0.74 21.00
C PRO A 23 -10.54 -1.15 19.60
N PRO A 24 -10.83 -0.37 18.55
CA PRO A 24 -10.23 -0.62 17.26
C PRO A 24 -8.73 -0.79 17.50
N ALA A 25 -8.13 -1.82 16.89
CA ALA A 25 -6.70 -2.07 16.97
C ALA A 25 -6.02 -0.71 16.80
N SER A 26 -5.39 -0.20 17.87
CA SER A 26 -4.91 1.18 17.86
C SER A 26 -3.97 1.30 16.67
N LEU A 27 -4.24 2.31 15.83
CA LEU A 27 -3.54 2.56 14.60
C LEU A 27 -2.10 2.97 14.99
N VAL A 28 -1.20 2.01 15.13
CA VAL A 28 0.17 2.27 15.58
C VAL A 28 0.94 2.86 14.41
N LEU A 29 1.01 4.18 14.38
CA LEU A 29 1.84 4.91 13.43
C LEU A 29 3.27 5.03 14.00
N PRO A 30 4.31 4.61 13.27
CA PRO A 30 5.68 4.84 13.71
C PRO A 30 5.97 6.34 13.78
N ALA A 31 6.83 6.73 14.72
CA ALA A 31 7.31 8.10 14.79
C ALA A 31 8.09 8.43 13.50
N PRO A 32 7.96 9.66 12.97
CA PRO A 32 8.79 10.10 11.86
C PRO A 32 10.26 10.21 12.28
N ASP A 33 11.16 10.21 11.30
CA ASP A 33 12.57 10.47 11.53
C ASP A 33 12.84 11.93 11.97
N SER A 34 14.12 12.25 12.19
CA SER A 34 14.55 13.60 12.61
C SER A 34 14.23 14.70 11.59
N GLN A 35 13.90 14.34 10.34
CA GLN A 35 13.48 15.26 9.28
C GLN A 35 11.95 15.33 9.14
N GLY A 36 11.20 14.63 10.00
CA GLY A 36 9.75 14.57 9.94
C GLY A 36 9.22 13.63 8.85
N VAL A 37 10.05 12.71 8.33
CA VAL A 37 9.66 11.76 7.28
C VAL A 37 9.23 10.43 7.89
N TYR A 38 8.08 9.93 7.45
CA TYR A 38 7.57 8.62 7.87
C TYR A 38 8.17 7.51 7.02
N HIS A 39 8.70 6.46 7.64
CA HIS A 39 9.20 5.29 6.94
C HIS A 39 8.22 4.14 7.13
N LEU A 40 7.53 3.74 6.05
CA LEU A 40 6.42 2.80 6.08
C LEU A 40 6.59 1.71 5.02
N THR A 41 5.98 0.55 5.23
CA THR A 41 5.76 -0.40 4.14
C THR A 41 4.46 -0.05 3.41
N ALA A 42 4.33 -0.45 2.13
CA ALA A 42 3.09 -0.31 1.38
C ALA A 42 1.91 -1.01 2.09
N GLU A 43 2.17 -2.17 2.68
CA GLU A 43 1.20 -2.91 3.51
C GLU A 43 0.76 -2.11 4.74
N ALA A 44 1.71 -1.56 5.51
CA ALA A 44 1.38 -0.77 6.68
C ALA A 44 0.54 0.43 6.29
N LEU A 45 1.01 1.24 5.34
CA LEU A 45 0.30 2.43 4.91
C LEU A 45 -1.11 2.12 4.35
N PHE A 46 -1.23 1.09 3.50
CA PHE A 46 -2.53 0.64 3.00
C PHE A 46 -3.45 0.17 4.14
N GLY A 47 -2.94 -0.62 5.08
CA GLY A 47 -3.68 -1.09 6.25
C GLY A 47 -4.21 0.03 7.14
N LEU A 48 -3.45 1.13 7.31
CA LEU A 48 -3.93 2.31 8.05
C LEU A 48 -5.16 2.91 7.38
N TYR A 49 -5.12 3.06 6.05
CA TYR A 49 -6.21 3.64 5.27
C TYR A 49 -7.45 2.74 5.14
N GLU A 50 -7.24 1.42 5.12
CA GLU A 50 -8.33 0.43 5.16
C GLU A 50 -8.99 0.38 6.55
N THR A 51 -8.22 0.52 7.62
CA THR A 51 -8.73 0.41 8.99
C THR A 51 -9.52 1.65 9.40
N ASP A 52 -8.92 2.84 9.23
CA ASP A 52 -9.56 4.12 9.50
C ASP A 52 -8.97 5.21 8.60
N GLY A 53 -9.45 5.26 7.37
CA GLY A 53 -8.98 6.23 6.38
C GLY A 53 -9.15 7.69 6.79
N LYS A 54 -10.09 8.03 7.69
CA LYS A 54 -10.26 9.41 8.18
C LYS A 54 -9.16 9.77 9.16
N GLU A 55 -8.86 8.88 10.10
CA GLU A 55 -7.79 9.10 11.07
C GLU A 55 -6.42 9.03 10.40
N ALA A 56 -6.21 8.08 9.48
CA ALA A 56 -5.00 8.01 8.67
C ALA A 56 -4.77 9.30 7.88
N ASP A 57 -5.81 9.85 7.23
CA ASP A 57 -5.74 11.14 6.56
C ASP A 57 -5.39 12.28 7.52
N ARG A 58 -6.02 12.33 8.70
CA ARG A 58 -5.75 13.37 9.70
C ARG A 58 -4.27 13.36 10.13
N LEU A 59 -3.67 12.17 10.25
CA LEU A 59 -2.30 12.00 10.72
C LEU A 59 -1.25 12.19 9.63
N LEU A 60 -1.51 11.64 8.43
CA LEU A 60 -0.50 11.47 7.39
C LEU A 60 -0.66 12.38 6.19
N ARG A 61 -1.87 12.88 5.88
CA ARG A 61 -2.06 13.70 4.67
C ARG A 61 -1.15 14.93 4.69
N GLY A 62 -0.45 15.15 3.58
CA GLY A 62 0.51 16.24 3.43
C GLY A 62 1.86 15.99 4.13
N LYS A 63 2.06 14.83 4.77
CA LYS A 63 3.34 14.48 5.38
C LYS A 63 4.25 13.77 4.37
N PRO A 64 5.56 14.01 4.44
CA PRO A 64 6.51 13.25 3.64
C PRO A 64 6.63 11.82 4.17
N ALA A 65 6.68 10.86 3.27
CA ALA A 65 6.87 9.46 3.59
C ALA A 65 7.83 8.80 2.60
N VAL A 66 8.64 7.86 3.10
CA VAL A 66 9.34 6.85 2.32
C VAL A 66 8.56 5.55 2.48
N VAL A 67 8.05 5.03 1.36
CA VAL A 67 7.26 3.81 1.33
C VAL A 67 8.03 2.72 0.62
N THR A 68 8.30 1.64 1.35
CA THR A 68 8.90 0.43 0.80
C THR A 68 7.80 -0.50 0.32
N GLY A 69 7.85 -0.93 -0.93
CA GLY A 69 6.81 -1.78 -1.51
C GLY A 69 7.31 -2.68 -2.61
N TRP A 70 6.53 -3.71 -2.89
CA TRP A 70 6.79 -4.61 -4.01
C TRP A 70 6.24 -4.02 -5.29
N VAL A 71 7.01 -4.15 -6.36
CA VAL A 71 6.65 -3.71 -7.70
C VAL A 71 6.69 -4.91 -8.65
N GLU A 72 5.62 -5.11 -9.42
CA GLU A 72 5.66 -5.98 -10.60
C GLU A 72 5.87 -5.11 -11.82
N ARG A 73 6.96 -5.38 -12.55
CA ARG A 73 7.38 -4.56 -13.70
C ARG A 73 6.28 -4.43 -14.76
N GLU A 74 5.47 -5.47 -14.95
CA GLU A 74 4.41 -5.52 -15.96
C GLU A 74 3.12 -4.80 -15.52
N HIS A 75 2.85 -4.72 -14.21
CA HIS A 75 1.71 -3.97 -13.66
C HIS A 75 2.03 -2.51 -13.34
N SER A 76 3.32 -2.17 -13.34
CA SER A 76 3.80 -0.79 -13.19
C SER A 76 3.70 -0.08 -14.52
N ALA A 77 2.53 0.50 -14.75
CA ALA A 77 2.16 1.07 -16.02
C ALA A 77 2.90 2.37 -16.30
N VAL A 78 4.04 2.28 -17.00
CA VAL A 78 4.59 3.44 -17.68
C VAL A 78 4.14 3.47 -19.13
N GLU A 79 2.86 3.75 -19.34
CA GLU A 79 2.36 4.42 -20.55
C GLU A 79 1.96 5.85 -20.14
N ILE A 80 2.92 6.77 -20.17
CA ILE A 80 2.70 8.19 -19.87
C ILE A 80 1.82 8.81 -20.95
N ASP A 81 0.51 8.75 -20.70
CA ASP A 81 -0.48 9.84 -20.69
C ASP A 81 -0.70 10.74 -21.92
N LYS A 82 0.19 10.75 -22.92
CA LYS A 82 -0.09 11.48 -24.17
C LYS A 82 -0.79 10.62 -25.21
N GLU A 83 -0.50 9.32 -25.24
CA GLU A 83 -1.11 8.39 -26.22
C GLU A 83 -2.31 7.63 -25.64
N ALA A 84 -2.29 7.25 -24.36
CA ALA A 84 -3.42 6.60 -23.69
C ALA A 84 -4.65 7.52 -23.63
N ALA A 85 -4.46 8.81 -23.30
CA ALA A 85 -5.53 9.81 -23.32
C ALA A 85 -6.12 10.02 -24.73
N LYS A 86 -5.28 9.97 -25.78
CA LYS A 86 -5.74 10.03 -27.19
C LYS A 86 -6.56 8.79 -27.60
N ARG A 87 -6.31 7.64 -26.97
CA ARG A 87 -7.05 6.37 -27.18
C ARG A 87 -8.27 6.22 -26.27
N GLY A 88 -8.60 7.22 -25.45
CA GLY A 88 -9.72 7.17 -24.50
C GLY A 88 -9.49 6.21 -23.32
N GLU A 89 -8.24 5.80 -23.10
CA GLU A 89 -7.87 4.95 -21.98
C GLU A 89 -7.75 5.79 -20.69
N ARG A 90 -8.16 5.22 -19.56
CA ARG A 90 -8.01 5.91 -18.27
C ARG A 90 -6.51 6.07 -17.96
N PRO A 91 -6.07 7.24 -17.47
CA PRO A 91 -4.68 7.45 -17.09
C PRO A 91 -4.27 6.38 -16.08
N ARG A 92 -3.20 5.65 -16.40
CA ARG A 92 -2.66 4.64 -15.50
C ARG A 92 -1.76 5.31 -14.45
N PRO A 93 -1.70 4.78 -13.22
CA PRO A 93 -0.77 5.29 -12.21
C PRO A 93 0.68 5.13 -12.67
N ASP A 94 1.54 6.11 -12.39
CA ASP A 94 2.96 6.07 -12.80
C ASP A 94 3.69 4.85 -12.21
N LEU A 95 3.34 4.47 -10.98
CA LEU A 95 3.85 3.29 -10.30
C LEU A 95 2.83 2.78 -9.27
N PHE A 96 2.69 1.46 -9.14
CA PHE A 96 1.84 0.84 -8.12
C PHE A 96 2.69 -0.04 -7.20
N LEU A 97 2.76 0.33 -5.92
CA LEU A 97 3.40 -0.48 -4.90
C LEU A 97 2.36 -1.43 -4.33
N HIS A 98 2.55 -2.70 -4.59
CA HIS A 98 1.59 -3.70 -4.18
C HIS A 98 1.74 -4.06 -2.69
N VAL A 99 0.61 -4.37 -2.06
CA VAL A 99 0.58 -5.14 -0.82
C VAL A 99 0.63 -6.62 -1.18
N PRO A 100 1.73 -7.34 -0.87
CA PRO A 100 1.82 -8.75 -1.19
C PRO A 100 0.85 -9.53 -0.30
N HIS A 101 -0.11 -10.22 -0.92
CA HIS A 101 -0.83 -11.29 -0.26
C HIS A 101 -0.47 -12.62 -0.93
N THR A 102 0.22 -13.47 -0.18
CA THR A 102 0.49 -14.85 -0.60
C THR A 102 -0.57 -15.76 -0.01
N SER A 103 -1.44 -16.29 -0.86
CA SER A 103 -2.36 -17.37 -0.50
C SER A 103 -2.07 -18.57 -1.39
N ASN A 104 -1.79 -19.72 -0.78
CA ASN A 104 -1.48 -20.97 -1.50
C ASN A 104 -0.34 -20.87 -2.54
N GLY A 105 0.65 -20.01 -2.29
CA GLY A 105 1.78 -19.81 -3.21
C GLY A 105 1.46 -18.92 -4.43
N PHE A 106 0.25 -18.40 -4.53
CA PHE A 106 -0.14 -17.42 -5.54
C PHE A 106 -0.11 -16.01 -4.97
N TYR A 107 0.36 -15.08 -5.80
CA TYR A 107 0.35 -13.67 -5.51
C TYR A 107 -0.96 -13.04 -6.00
N ILE A 108 -1.72 -12.47 -5.08
CA ILE A 108 -2.94 -11.73 -5.40
C ILE A 108 -2.74 -10.29 -4.91
N PRO A 109 -2.69 -9.28 -5.81
CA PRO A 109 -2.67 -7.90 -5.37
C PRO A 109 -4.03 -7.54 -4.78
N VAL A 110 -4.10 -7.47 -3.45
CA VAL A 110 -5.33 -7.11 -2.71
C VAL A 110 -5.52 -5.60 -2.58
N GLY A 111 -4.46 -4.84 -2.84
CA GLY A 111 -4.40 -3.40 -2.70
C GLY A 111 -2.98 -2.89 -2.89
N GLY A 112 -2.78 -1.60 -2.64
CA GLY A 112 -1.48 -0.98 -2.83
C GLY A 112 -1.48 0.53 -2.69
N VAL A 113 -0.31 1.09 -2.92
CA VAL A 113 -0.05 2.53 -2.89
C VAL A 113 0.22 3.00 -4.31
N ILE A 114 -0.61 3.93 -4.78
CA ILE A 114 -0.43 4.56 -6.08
C ILE A 114 0.57 5.69 -5.93
N CYS A 115 1.65 5.66 -6.72
CA CYS A 115 2.68 6.68 -6.71
C CYS A 115 2.61 7.50 -8.00
N THR A 116 2.50 8.81 -7.87
CA THR A 116 2.51 9.75 -8.99
C THR A 116 3.84 10.53 -8.99
N PHE A 117 4.51 10.53 -10.12
CA PHE A 117 5.83 11.15 -10.31
C PHE A 117 5.67 12.45 -11.13
N PRO A 118 6.41 13.52 -10.78
CA PRO A 118 6.45 14.72 -11.61
C PRO A 118 7.03 14.40 -12.99
N GLU A 119 6.60 15.13 -14.04
CA GLU A 119 6.97 14.85 -15.44
C GLU A 119 8.49 14.71 -15.62
N SER A 120 9.27 15.56 -14.94
CA SER A 120 10.74 15.53 -14.95
C SER A 120 11.37 14.24 -14.39
N ALA A 121 10.66 13.50 -13.54
CA ALA A 121 11.15 12.26 -12.94
C ALA A 121 10.69 11.00 -13.68
N ARG A 122 9.71 11.10 -14.58
CA ARG A 122 9.08 9.92 -15.21
C ARG A 122 10.02 9.19 -16.18
N ASP A 123 10.90 9.89 -16.88
CA ASP A 123 11.88 9.23 -17.77
C ASP A 123 12.90 8.41 -16.97
N THR A 124 13.32 8.93 -15.81
CA THR A 124 14.19 8.20 -14.88
C THR A 124 13.47 6.99 -14.29
N LEU A 125 12.19 7.14 -13.94
CA LEU A 125 11.33 6.02 -13.50
C LEU A 125 11.27 4.92 -14.57
N ARG A 126 10.95 5.27 -15.84
CA ARG A 126 10.93 4.32 -16.96
C ARG A 126 12.25 3.57 -17.10
N ALA A 127 13.36 4.30 -17.09
CA ALA A 127 14.68 3.73 -17.25
C ALA A 127 15.05 2.79 -16.09
N THR A 128 14.59 3.11 -14.88
CA THR A 128 14.83 2.29 -13.68
C THR A 128 13.99 1.02 -13.71
N LEU A 129 12.67 1.12 -13.95
CA LEU A 129 11.77 -0.03 -13.99
C LEU A 129 12.16 -1.05 -15.07
N LYS A 130 12.71 -0.61 -16.21
CA LYS A 130 13.24 -1.51 -17.26
C LYS A 130 14.39 -2.40 -16.78
N LYS A 131 15.16 -1.95 -15.78
CA LYS A 131 16.33 -2.66 -15.23
C LYS A 131 15.97 -3.53 -14.03
N LEU A 132 14.78 -3.41 -13.48
CA LEU A 132 14.33 -4.26 -12.38
C LEU A 132 14.01 -5.66 -12.89
N ASP A 133 14.26 -6.64 -12.03
CA ASP A 133 13.69 -7.97 -12.18
C ASP A 133 12.16 -7.88 -12.25
N ARG A 134 11.52 -8.95 -12.75
CA ARG A 134 10.06 -9.00 -12.92
C ARG A 134 9.31 -8.58 -11.64
N TYR A 135 9.84 -8.99 -10.50
CA TYR A 135 9.41 -8.59 -9.17
C TYR A 135 10.59 -7.96 -8.44
N ALA A 136 10.40 -6.77 -7.88
CA ALA A 136 11.42 -6.11 -7.09
C ALA A 136 10.80 -5.42 -5.87
N THR A 137 11.59 -5.23 -4.82
CA THR A 137 11.25 -4.29 -3.75
C THR A 137 11.89 -2.95 -4.07
N VAL A 138 11.10 -1.88 -3.99
CA VAL A 138 11.56 -0.52 -4.23
C VAL A 138 11.17 0.38 -3.06
N GLN A 139 11.89 1.49 -2.92
CA GLN A 139 11.56 2.56 -1.99
C GLN A 139 11.15 3.79 -2.79
N VAL A 140 10.00 4.36 -2.43
CA VAL A 140 9.47 5.57 -3.06
C VAL A 140 9.28 6.61 -1.98
N ARG A 141 9.93 7.76 -2.14
CA ARG A 141 9.67 8.94 -1.33
C ARG A 141 8.60 9.79 -1.99
N GLY A 142 7.67 10.34 -1.22
CA GLY A 142 6.66 11.25 -1.71
C GLY A 142 5.88 11.93 -0.59
N ILE A 143 4.85 12.67 -0.95
CA ILE A 143 3.89 13.28 -0.03
C ILE A 143 2.62 12.42 -0.01
N VAL A 144 2.15 12.04 1.19
CA VAL A 144 0.91 11.28 1.33
C VAL A 144 -0.28 12.15 0.93
N ASP A 145 -1.04 11.70 -0.05
CA ASP A 145 -2.31 12.31 -0.48
C ASP A 145 -3.41 11.26 -0.48
N GLY A 146 -3.81 10.82 0.71
CA GLY A 146 -4.88 9.84 0.84
C GLY A 146 -6.17 10.27 0.15
N LYS A 147 -6.95 9.29 -0.29
CA LYS A 147 -8.36 9.47 -0.66
C LYS A 147 -9.11 8.29 -0.07
N LEU A 148 -10.35 8.48 0.40
CA LEU A 148 -11.16 7.38 0.94
C LEU A 148 -11.17 6.19 -0.04
N GLY A 149 -10.66 5.03 0.42
CA GLY A 149 -10.57 3.79 -0.36
C GLY A 149 -9.35 3.64 -1.30
N SER A 150 -8.37 4.55 -1.26
CA SER A 150 -7.10 4.40 -2.02
C SER A 150 -5.98 5.25 -1.42
N VAL A 151 -4.77 4.68 -1.33
CA VAL A 151 -3.59 5.42 -0.86
C VAL A 151 -2.82 5.97 -2.05
N PHE A 152 -2.57 7.28 -2.06
CA PHE A 152 -1.70 7.92 -3.04
C PHE A 152 -0.48 8.55 -2.37
N LEU A 153 0.65 8.46 -3.07
CA LEU A 153 1.83 9.29 -2.90
C LEU A 153 1.95 10.22 -4.11
N LYS A 154 2.14 11.51 -3.86
CA LYS A 154 2.39 12.53 -4.87
C LYS A 154 3.82 13.04 -4.80
N ASP A 155 4.23 13.72 -5.87
CA ASP A 155 5.58 14.29 -6.02
C ASP A 155 6.67 13.26 -5.74
N CYS A 156 6.45 12.04 -6.27
CA CYS A 156 7.27 10.90 -5.93
C CYS A 156 8.67 10.96 -6.54
N THR A 157 9.62 10.41 -5.80
CA THR A 157 10.98 10.09 -6.27
C THR A 157 11.32 8.66 -5.88
N LEU A 158 11.98 7.94 -6.78
CA LEU A 158 12.57 6.64 -6.43
C LEU A 158 13.80 6.89 -5.57
N GLU A 159 13.78 6.37 -4.34
CA GLU A 159 14.98 6.27 -3.54
C GLU A 159 15.81 5.13 -4.13
N ARG A 160 17.10 5.38 -4.41
CA ARG A 160 18.01 4.30 -4.83
C ARG A 160 18.13 3.34 -3.65
N GLY A 161 17.56 2.14 -3.79
CA GLY A 161 17.65 1.10 -2.77
C GLY A 161 19.10 0.70 -2.50
N ALA A 162 19.40 0.53 -1.22
CA ALA A 162 20.65 0.04 -0.62
C ALA A 162 21.09 -1.34 -1.16
#